data_AF-L7FLS0-F1
#
_entry.id   AF-L7FLS0-F1
#
_cell.length_a   1.000
_cell.length_b   1.000
_cell.length_c   1.000
_cell.angle_alpha   90.00
_cell.angle_beta   90.00
_cell.angle_gamma   90.00
#
_symmetry.space_group_name_H-M   'P 1'
#
loop_
_entity.id
_entity.type
_entity.pdbx_description
1 polymer ?
#
loop_
_entity_poly.entity_id
_entity_poly.type
_entity_poly.pdbx_seq_one_letter_code
_entity_poly.pdbx_strand_id
1 'polypeptide(L)'
;MTFVIIMNIVSIIIILITMIQKKKLAKKEQNICNFKMSRSNIEMQKVSENLVSNKKILNFDLDDNELLKVDVETRDLICIGNVSKNNLKMQFSVMKGCDYYEIRSVPPLVTLKPGYACEFEIFIKPLCTCVTKENVLVTSMNLATGNFETAKIGIKIETEQTTKLNYREIIENNKLGEGSFGIVYKGQYRGNVVAIKRMKQLENNESGLDEFEKEVAMLDKFRCDYIIHFYGAVFIPSKVCMVTEFAAFGSLQDLMKHKKSEEIKMQLRIKFLLDASRGIQYLHENGILHRDIKPDNFLVLSLDLNEIVNAKLTDFGSSRNLNMLQTNMTFTKGVGTPTYMAPEILEQDKYTKSADVYSFAITMFETMSWKEAYSHNEFKFPWKIAEFVINGNRLRKVDSFNDEQYELISKCWEQDKKERITIETAREKLENMLNNS
;
A
#
# COMPACT_ATOMS: atom_id res chain seq x y z
N MET A 1 -65.17 -36.63 -14.30
CA MET A 1 -64.83 -36.61 -12.86
C MET A 1 -63.36 -36.26 -12.63
N THR A 2 -62.43 -36.92 -13.32
CA THR A 2 -60.96 -36.72 -13.25
C THR A 2 -60.49 -35.29 -13.54
N PHE A 3 -61.06 -34.61 -14.54
CA PHE A 3 -60.67 -33.24 -14.90
C PHE A 3 -60.96 -32.21 -13.79
N VAL A 4 -62.11 -32.34 -13.11
CA VAL A 4 -62.52 -31.45 -12.00
C VAL A 4 -61.62 -31.66 -10.77
N ILE A 5 -61.15 -32.88 -10.55
CA ILE A 5 -60.22 -33.22 -9.46
C ILE A 5 -58.84 -32.58 -9.74
N ILE A 6 -58.34 -32.67 -10.97
CA ILE A 6 -57.07 -32.06 -11.37
C ILE A 6 -57.12 -30.53 -11.22
N MET A 7 -58.20 -29.89 -11.65
CA MET A 7 -58.37 -28.44 -11.49
C MET A 7 -58.41 -27.97 -10.04
N ASN A 8 -59.03 -28.74 -9.14
CA ASN A 8 -59.02 -28.44 -7.71
C ASN A 8 -57.63 -28.58 -7.11
N ILE A 9 -56.88 -29.62 -7.47
CA ILE A 9 -55.50 -29.83 -7.01
C ILE A 9 -54.60 -28.68 -7.46
N VAL A 10 -54.70 -28.26 -8.73
CA VAL A 10 -53.93 -27.12 -9.26
C VAL A 10 -54.28 -25.83 -8.53
N SER A 11 -55.56 -25.54 -8.31
CA SER A 11 -55.98 -24.35 -7.55
C SER A 11 -55.46 -24.37 -6.10
N ILE A 12 -55.49 -25.53 -5.43
CA ILE A 12 -54.94 -25.68 -4.08
C ILE A 12 -53.43 -25.44 -4.07
N ILE A 13 -52.70 -25.98 -5.05
CA ILE A 13 -51.24 -25.76 -5.19
C ILE A 13 -50.94 -24.28 -5.41
N ILE A 14 -51.69 -23.59 -6.29
CA ILE A 14 -51.54 -22.15 -6.53
C ILE A 14 -51.78 -21.37 -5.23
N ILE A 15 -52.86 -21.65 -4.50
CA ILE A 15 -53.17 -21.01 -3.22
C ILE A 15 -52.03 -21.24 -2.22
N LEU A 16 -51.52 -22.47 -2.12
CA LEU A 16 -50.42 -22.83 -1.22
C LEU A 16 -49.13 -22.08 -1.56
N ILE A 17 -48.76 -22.03 -2.84
CA ILE A 17 -47.59 -21.27 -3.35
C ILE A 17 -47.76 -19.79 -3.01
N THR A 18 -48.94 -19.22 -3.24
CA THR A 18 -49.25 -17.82 -2.94
C THR A 18 -49.16 -17.53 -1.44
N MET A 19 -49.63 -18.45 -0.59
CA MET A 19 -49.52 -18.34 0.87
C MET A 19 -48.07 -18.45 1.36
N ILE A 20 -47.27 -19.34 0.78
CA ILE A 20 -45.84 -19.48 1.10
C ILE A 20 -45.07 -18.22 0.68
N GLN A 21 -45.36 -17.68 -0.51
CA GLN A 21 -44.77 -16.43 -0.98
C GLN A 21 -45.17 -15.24 -0.08
N LYS A 22 -46.44 -15.13 0.31
CA LYS A 22 -46.91 -14.12 1.27
C LYS A 22 -46.23 -14.26 2.64
N LYS A 23 -46.08 -15.48 3.16
CA LYS A 23 -45.35 -15.72 4.42
C LYS A 23 -43.86 -15.35 4.31
N LYS A 24 -43.18 -15.67 3.20
CA LYS A 24 -41.79 -15.26 2.95
C LYS A 24 -41.64 -13.74 2.87
N LEU A 25 -42.59 -13.06 2.22
CA LEU A 25 -42.61 -11.60 2.12
C LEU A 25 -42.85 -10.96 3.49
N ALA A 26 -43.86 -11.44 4.23
CA ALA A 26 -44.16 -10.97 5.58
C ALA A 26 -42.98 -11.18 6.56
N LYS A 27 -42.25 -12.31 6.43
CA LYS A 27 -41.04 -12.58 7.21
C LYS A 27 -39.86 -11.66 6.83
N LYS A 28 -39.78 -11.22 5.58
CA LYS A 28 -38.83 -10.16 5.13
C LYS A 28 -39.22 -8.78 5.64
N GLU A 29 -40.51 -8.48 5.73
CA GLU A 29 -41.05 -7.21 6.22
C GLU A 29 -41.01 -7.08 7.75
N GLN A 30 -40.91 -8.19 8.49
CA GLN A 30 -40.95 -8.21 9.97
C GLN A 30 -39.75 -7.50 10.64
N ASN A 31 -38.65 -7.31 9.90
CA ASN A 31 -37.45 -6.62 10.38
C ASN A 31 -37.30 -5.20 9.78
N ILE A 32 -38.33 -4.68 9.10
CA ILE A 32 -38.29 -3.35 8.45
C ILE A 32 -39.12 -2.38 9.29
N CYS A 33 -38.48 -1.33 9.83
CA CYS A 33 -39.13 -0.29 10.61
C CYS A 33 -39.91 0.66 9.68
N ASN A 34 -41.14 0.26 9.32
CA ASN A 34 -42.08 1.08 8.57
C ASN A 34 -43.04 1.80 9.51
N PHE A 35 -43.22 3.11 9.33
CA PHE A 35 -44.18 3.90 10.12
C PHE A 35 -45.01 4.81 9.23
N LYS A 36 -46.22 5.16 9.71
CA LYS A 36 -47.09 6.12 9.03
C LYS A 36 -46.62 7.53 9.35
N MET A 37 -46.25 8.32 8.35
CA MET A 37 -45.68 9.66 8.55
C MET A 37 -46.61 10.59 9.33
N SER A 38 -47.93 10.50 9.08
CA SER A 38 -48.94 11.30 9.79
C SER A 38 -49.09 10.97 11.28
N ARG A 39 -48.42 9.93 11.79
CA ARG A 39 -48.44 9.50 13.20
C ARG A 39 -47.05 9.58 13.84
N SER A 40 -46.11 10.24 13.18
CA SER A 40 -44.73 10.41 13.63
C SER A 40 -44.43 11.88 13.85
N ASN A 41 -43.52 12.17 14.78
CA ASN A 41 -43.00 13.51 15.05
C ASN A 41 -41.74 13.82 14.23
N ILE A 42 -41.34 12.93 13.32
CA ILE A 42 -40.16 13.11 12.47
C ILE A 42 -40.51 14.12 11.37
N GLU A 43 -39.78 15.23 11.34
CA GLU A 43 -39.89 16.23 10.28
C GLU A 43 -39.29 15.69 8.98
N MET A 44 -40.07 15.72 7.90
CA MET A 44 -39.67 15.19 6.59
C MET A 44 -39.62 16.32 5.56
N GLN A 45 -38.52 16.40 4.83
CA GLN A 45 -38.28 17.39 3.77
C GLN A 45 -38.31 16.72 2.40
N LYS A 46 -38.78 17.43 1.38
CA LYS A 46 -38.83 16.93 0.00
C LYS A 46 -37.41 16.72 -0.56
N VAL A 47 -37.15 15.54 -1.13
CA VAL A 47 -35.87 15.17 -1.78
C VAL A 47 -36.03 14.80 -3.26
N SER A 48 -37.22 14.40 -3.70
CA SER A 48 -37.61 14.30 -5.11
C SER A 48 -39.10 14.61 -5.27
N GLU A 49 -39.67 14.41 -6.46
CA GLU A 49 -41.11 14.59 -6.69
C GLU A 49 -41.96 13.75 -5.72
N ASN A 50 -41.63 12.46 -5.55
CA ASN A 50 -42.43 11.53 -4.76
C ASN A 50 -41.77 11.08 -3.44
N LEU A 51 -40.56 11.54 -3.14
CA LEU A 51 -39.83 11.15 -1.93
C LEU A 51 -39.58 12.32 -0.99
N VAL A 52 -39.66 12.00 0.30
CA VAL A 52 -39.28 12.88 1.41
C VAL A 52 -38.26 12.19 2.32
N SER A 53 -37.45 12.95 3.04
CA SER A 53 -36.49 12.42 4.02
C SER A 53 -36.33 13.34 5.23
N ASN A 54 -35.97 12.78 6.38
CA ASN A 54 -35.60 13.55 7.57
C ASN A 54 -34.19 14.17 7.48
N LYS A 55 -33.33 13.66 6.59
CA LYS A 55 -31.96 14.15 6.39
C LYS A 55 -31.72 14.43 4.90
N LYS A 56 -31.07 15.55 4.60
CA LYS A 56 -30.56 15.84 3.25
C LYS A 56 -29.09 15.47 3.07
N ILE A 57 -28.37 15.37 4.19
CA ILE A 57 -26.95 15.05 4.24
C ILE A 57 -26.75 14.00 5.33
N LEU A 58 -25.99 12.96 5.03
CA LEU A 58 -25.49 11.97 5.98
C LEU A 58 -24.12 12.43 6.46
N ASN A 59 -23.99 12.57 7.77
CA ASN A 59 -22.75 12.93 8.47
C ASN A 59 -22.26 11.77 9.37
N PHE A 60 -22.94 10.62 9.31
CA PHE A 60 -22.62 9.39 10.06
C PHE A 60 -22.64 9.54 11.57
N ASP A 61 -23.57 10.39 12.02
CA ASP A 61 -23.80 10.73 13.43
C ASP A 61 -22.50 11.09 14.19
N LEU A 62 -21.52 11.66 13.47
CA LEU A 62 -20.28 12.18 14.02
C LEU A 62 -20.52 13.59 14.60
N ASP A 63 -19.89 13.86 15.75
CA ASP A 63 -19.75 15.23 16.25
C ASP A 63 -18.84 16.04 15.31
N ASP A 64 -18.95 17.37 15.33
CA ASP A 64 -18.23 18.27 14.38
C ASP A 64 -16.69 18.08 14.35
N ASN A 65 -16.11 17.45 15.37
CA ASN A 65 -14.66 17.20 15.50
C ASN A 65 -14.27 15.72 15.31
N GLU A 66 -15.21 14.81 15.09
CA GLU A 66 -14.91 13.39 14.92
C GLU A 66 -14.62 13.04 13.46
N LEU A 67 -13.61 12.20 13.26
CA LEU A 67 -13.20 11.71 11.94
C LEU A 67 -13.57 10.24 11.79
N LEU A 68 -13.96 9.86 10.57
CA LEU A 68 -14.14 8.45 10.24
C LEU A 68 -12.80 7.71 10.28
N LYS A 69 -12.82 6.51 10.85
CA LYS A 69 -11.67 5.60 10.78
C LYS A 69 -11.62 4.91 9.42
N VAL A 70 -10.42 4.75 8.88
CA VAL A 70 -10.21 4.00 7.63
C VAL A 70 -10.41 2.51 7.91
N ASP A 71 -11.05 1.80 6.98
CA ASP A 71 -11.43 0.38 7.06
C ASP A 71 -12.41 -0.01 8.16
N VAL A 72 -13.06 0.97 8.81
CA VAL A 72 -14.08 0.73 9.83
C VAL A 72 -15.45 1.18 9.32
N GLU A 73 -16.45 0.30 9.47
CA GLU A 73 -17.83 0.67 9.17
C GLU A 73 -18.38 1.65 10.21
N THR A 74 -18.97 2.75 9.74
CA THR A 74 -19.69 3.73 10.55
C THR A 74 -21.13 3.84 10.05
N ARG A 75 -22.07 4.04 10.97
CA ARG A 75 -23.52 3.98 10.69
C ARG A 75 -24.17 5.35 10.85
N ASP A 76 -25.07 5.67 9.93
CA ASP A 76 -26.04 6.77 10.03
C ASP A 76 -27.47 6.23 9.90
N LEU A 77 -28.44 6.87 10.55
CA LEU A 77 -29.87 6.57 10.40
C LEU A 77 -30.57 7.63 9.55
N ILE A 78 -31.30 7.18 8.52
CA ILE A 78 -32.12 8.04 7.65
C ILE A 78 -33.51 7.44 7.43
N CYS A 79 -34.54 8.27 7.56
CA CYS A 79 -35.91 7.93 7.20
C CYS A 79 -36.21 8.42 5.79
N ILE A 80 -36.78 7.55 4.96
CA ILE A 80 -37.27 7.90 3.62
C ILE A 80 -38.76 7.60 3.52
N GLY A 81 -39.54 8.57 3.04
CA GLY A 81 -41.00 8.51 2.95
C GLY A 81 -41.51 8.58 1.51
N ASN A 82 -42.64 7.90 1.27
CA ASN A 82 -43.36 7.91 0.01
C ASN A 82 -44.57 8.88 0.08
N VAL A 83 -44.54 9.95 -0.72
CA VAL A 83 -45.65 10.92 -0.84
C VAL A 83 -46.45 10.77 -2.14
N SER A 84 -46.15 9.75 -2.95
CA SER A 84 -46.94 9.45 -4.16
C SER A 84 -48.28 8.80 -3.82
N LYS A 85 -49.11 8.60 -4.85
CA LYS A 85 -50.37 7.87 -4.78
C LYS A 85 -50.20 6.34 -4.88
N ASN A 86 -49.00 5.84 -5.18
CA ASN A 86 -48.74 4.43 -5.50
C ASN A 86 -47.69 3.81 -4.57
N ASN A 87 -47.59 2.47 -4.57
CA ASN A 87 -46.51 1.79 -3.86
C ASN A 87 -45.17 2.00 -4.59
N LEU A 88 -44.15 2.39 -3.84
CA LEU A 88 -42.79 2.60 -4.37
C LEU A 88 -41.86 1.50 -3.86
N LYS A 89 -41.08 0.91 -4.76
CA LYS A 89 -39.99 -0.01 -4.43
C LYS A 89 -38.68 0.77 -4.44
N MET A 90 -37.94 0.76 -3.33
CA MET A 90 -36.86 1.71 -3.07
C MET A 90 -35.56 1.02 -2.65
N GLN A 91 -34.43 1.54 -3.10
CA GLN A 91 -33.09 1.06 -2.76
C GLN A 91 -32.07 2.21 -2.78
N PHE A 92 -31.07 2.13 -1.89
CA PHE A 92 -29.87 2.97 -1.94
C PHE A 92 -28.86 2.40 -2.93
N SER A 93 -28.23 3.29 -3.69
CA SER A 93 -27.22 2.97 -4.69
C SER A 93 -26.13 4.05 -4.70
N VAL A 94 -24.89 3.63 -4.89
CA VAL A 94 -23.74 4.54 -5.04
C VAL A 94 -23.71 5.08 -6.46
N MET A 95 -23.17 6.28 -6.66
CA MET A 95 -22.84 6.72 -8.02
C MET A 95 -21.77 5.79 -8.62
N LYS A 96 -21.85 5.56 -9.94
CA LYS A 96 -20.83 4.80 -10.67
C LYS A 96 -19.47 5.50 -10.55
N GLY A 97 -18.41 4.73 -10.31
CA GLY A 97 -17.03 5.24 -10.27
C GLY A 97 -16.51 5.64 -8.87
N CYS A 98 -17.23 5.28 -7.81
CA CYS A 98 -16.72 5.38 -6.44
C CYS A 98 -16.13 4.03 -6.00
N ASP A 99 -14.82 4.00 -5.78
CA ASP A 99 -14.04 2.81 -5.43
C ASP A 99 -13.15 3.01 -4.19
N TYR A 100 -13.27 4.15 -3.49
CA TYR A 100 -12.45 4.51 -2.33
C TYR A 100 -13.25 4.57 -1.01
N TYR A 101 -14.55 4.25 -1.06
CA TYR A 101 -15.36 3.88 0.10
C TYR A 101 -16.42 2.86 -0.30
N GLU A 102 -16.82 2.01 0.64
CA GLU A 102 -17.96 1.12 0.52
C GLU A 102 -19.16 1.72 1.23
N ILE A 103 -20.36 1.52 0.67
CA ILE A 103 -21.60 1.92 1.32
C ILE A 103 -22.68 0.86 1.11
N ARG A 104 -23.42 0.57 2.18
CA ARG A 104 -24.55 -0.36 2.15
C ARG A 104 -25.70 0.15 3.02
N SER A 105 -26.92 -0.27 2.70
CA SER A 105 -28.11 0.06 3.49
C SER A 105 -28.75 -1.19 4.09
N VAL A 106 -29.33 -1.05 5.27
CA VAL A 106 -30.21 -2.05 5.90
C VAL A 106 -31.56 -1.36 6.19
N PRO A 107 -32.68 -1.83 5.59
CA PRO A 107 -32.75 -2.89 4.60
C PRO A 107 -32.11 -2.48 3.24
N PRO A 108 -31.65 -3.45 2.43
CA PRO A 108 -31.09 -3.15 1.10
C PRO A 108 -32.17 -2.73 0.09
N LEU A 109 -33.42 -3.11 0.34
CA LEU A 109 -34.55 -2.89 -0.55
C LEU A 109 -35.85 -2.90 0.26
N VAL A 110 -36.72 -1.92 0.04
CA VAL A 110 -38.03 -1.82 0.70
C VAL A 110 -39.14 -1.54 -0.30
N THR A 111 -40.38 -1.90 0.03
CA THR A 111 -41.58 -1.43 -0.68
C THR A 111 -42.42 -0.60 0.28
N LEU A 112 -42.62 0.68 -0.04
CA LEU A 112 -43.33 1.65 0.78
C LEU A 112 -44.70 2.00 0.20
N LYS A 113 -45.73 1.94 1.04
CA LYS A 113 -47.09 2.40 0.72
C LYS A 113 -47.18 3.93 0.73
N PRO A 114 -48.17 4.53 0.03
CA PRO A 114 -48.47 5.96 0.14
C PRO A 114 -48.60 6.42 1.60
N GLY A 115 -47.89 7.48 1.97
CA GLY A 115 -47.93 8.08 3.32
C GLY A 115 -47.14 7.32 4.39
N TYR A 116 -46.36 6.30 4.02
CA TYR A 116 -45.46 5.57 4.91
C TYR A 116 -44.00 5.96 4.66
N ALA A 117 -43.19 5.83 5.71
CA ALA A 117 -41.74 5.94 5.67
C ALA A 117 -41.08 4.70 6.26
N CYS A 118 -39.83 4.46 5.83
CA CYS A 118 -38.95 3.42 6.34
C CYS A 118 -37.69 4.06 6.90
N GLU A 119 -37.23 3.59 8.05
CA GLU A 119 -35.90 3.87 8.56
C GLU A 119 -34.87 2.95 7.88
N PHE A 120 -33.74 3.53 7.47
CA PHE A 120 -32.60 2.83 6.91
C PHE A 120 -31.37 3.10 7.77
N GLU A 121 -30.64 2.02 8.07
CA GLU A 121 -29.27 2.10 8.54
C GLU A 121 -28.35 2.18 7.33
N ILE A 122 -27.62 3.28 7.19
CA ILE A 122 -26.62 3.48 6.15
C ILE A 122 -25.24 3.27 6.77
N PHE A 123 -24.53 2.27 6.29
CA PHE A 123 -23.16 1.99 6.71
C PHE A 123 -22.20 2.47 5.64
N ILE A 124 -21.15 3.18 6.06
CA ILE A 124 -20.03 3.57 5.20
C ILE A 124 -18.72 3.02 5.76
N LYS A 125 -17.83 2.58 4.88
CA LYS A 125 -16.47 2.17 5.20
C LYS A 125 -15.51 2.87 4.24
N PRO A 126 -14.83 3.94 4.67
CA PRO A 126 -13.75 4.54 3.88
C PRO A 126 -12.60 3.54 3.70
N LEU A 127 -12.04 3.43 2.50
CA LEU A 127 -10.94 2.49 2.19
C LEU A 127 -9.56 3.18 2.17
N CYS A 128 -9.56 4.51 2.25
CA CYS A 128 -8.36 5.32 2.29
C CYS A 128 -8.64 6.66 2.99
N THR A 129 -7.58 7.39 3.28
CA THR A 129 -7.67 8.78 3.73
C THR A 129 -8.35 9.63 2.67
N CYS A 130 -9.47 10.28 3.00
CA CYS A 130 -10.19 11.13 2.07
C CYS A 130 -11.05 12.19 2.77
N VAL A 131 -11.28 13.29 2.04
CA VAL A 131 -12.31 14.30 2.32
C VAL A 131 -13.27 14.28 1.14
N THR A 132 -14.54 13.96 1.38
CA THR A 132 -15.50 13.79 0.29
C THR A 132 -16.82 14.49 0.59
N LYS A 133 -17.31 15.23 -0.41
CA LYS A 133 -18.65 15.80 -0.48
C LYS A 133 -19.32 15.28 -1.75
N GLU A 134 -20.02 14.16 -1.64
CA GLU A 134 -20.66 13.47 -2.77
C GLU A 134 -22.15 13.23 -2.50
N ASN A 135 -22.82 12.49 -3.38
CA ASN A 135 -24.22 12.12 -3.20
C ASN A 135 -24.39 10.60 -3.32
N VAL A 136 -25.28 10.05 -2.49
CA VAL A 136 -25.84 8.71 -2.68
C VAL A 136 -27.20 8.84 -3.33
N LEU A 137 -27.52 7.87 -4.16
CA LEU A 137 -28.75 7.85 -4.93
C LEU A 137 -29.77 6.95 -4.25
N VAL A 138 -30.94 7.49 -3.96
CA VAL A 138 -32.12 6.71 -3.58
C VAL A 138 -32.94 6.51 -4.85
N THR A 139 -32.98 5.30 -5.36
CA THR A 139 -33.77 4.95 -6.55
C THR A 139 -35.11 4.39 -6.10
N SER A 140 -36.19 4.93 -6.68
CA SER A 140 -37.55 4.46 -6.45
C SER A 140 -38.17 4.02 -7.78
N MET A 141 -38.91 2.91 -7.76
CA MET A 141 -39.73 2.42 -8.87
C MET A 141 -41.19 2.42 -8.42
N ASN A 142 -42.04 3.09 -9.18
CA ASN A 142 -43.48 3.02 -9.01
C ASN A 142 -44.00 1.67 -9.53
N LEU A 143 -44.54 0.84 -8.65
CA LEU A 143 -44.99 -0.51 -9.00
C LEU A 143 -46.24 -0.55 -9.89
N ALA A 144 -47.00 0.55 -9.98
CA ALA A 144 -48.18 0.64 -10.82
C ALA A 144 -47.85 1.09 -12.26
N THR A 145 -46.90 2.00 -12.42
CA THR A 145 -46.56 2.60 -13.73
C THR A 145 -45.26 2.08 -14.33
N GLY A 146 -44.38 1.47 -13.52
CA GLY A 146 -43.03 1.08 -13.91
C GLY A 146 -42.03 2.24 -14.00
N ASN A 147 -42.46 3.47 -13.71
CA ASN A 147 -41.60 4.65 -13.78
C ASN A 147 -40.57 4.68 -12.65
N PHE A 148 -39.35 5.08 -12.99
CA PHE A 148 -38.26 5.27 -12.04
C PHE A 148 -38.08 6.75 -11.70
N GLU A 149 -37.68 7.02 -10.48
CA GLU A 149 -37.16 8.32 -10.04
C GLU A 149 -35.92 8.10 -9.18
N THR A 150 -35.07 9.13 -9.10
CA THR A 150 -33.86 9.10 -8.27
C THR A 150 -33.78 10.38 -7.45
N ALA A 151 -33.58 10.24 -6.15
CA ALA A 151 -33.25 11.34 -5.25
C ALA A 151 -31.76 11.31 -4.89
N LYS A 152 -31.18 12.48 -4.65
CA LYS A 152 -29.79 12.64 -4.18
C LYS A 152 -29.80 12.96 -2.69
N ILE A 153 -29.07 12.18 -1.91
CA ILE A 153 -28.78 12.45 -0.51
C ILE A 153 -27.29 12.77 -0.41
N GLY A 154 -26.94 13.93 0.14
CA GLY A 154 -25.55 14.32 0.30
C GLY A 154 -24.82 13.41 1.28
N ILE A 155 -23.55 13.17 1.03
CA ILE A 155 -22.60 12.57 1.97
C ILE A 155 -21.48 13.58 2.19
N LYS A 156 -21.19 13.89 3.46
CA LYS A 156 -20.01 14.65 3.85
C LYS A 156 -19.19 13.78 4.80
N ILE A 157 -18.00 13.40 4.36
CA ILE A 157 -17.08 12.59 5.15
C ILE A 157 -15.69 13.19 5.17
N GLU A 158 -15.04 13.03 6.31
CA GLU A 158 -13.64 13.31 6.54
C GLU A 158 -13.08 12.17 7.38
N THR A 159 -11.95 11.62 6.94
CA THR A 159 -11.31 10.50 7.63
C THR A 159 -10.08 10.96 8.39
N GLU A 160 -9.61 10.12 9.31
CA GLU A 160 -8.26 10.23 9.84
C GLU A 160 -7.20 10.15 8.73
N GLN A 161 -6.02 10.70 9.02
CA GLN A 161 -4.86 10.60 8.13
C GLN A 161 -4.15 9.27 8.38
N THR A 162 -3.94 8.51 7.30
CA THR A 162 -3.30 7.20 7.30
C THR A 162 -2.34 7.11 6.12
N THR A 163 -1.55 6.05 6.07
CA THR A 163 -0.74 5.69 4.89
C THR A 163 -1.57 5.04 3.78
N LYS A 164 -2.89 4.85 3.92
CA LYS A 164 -3.78 4.46 2.81
C LYS A 164 -4.20 5.70 2.03
N LEU A 165 -3.61 5.89 0.86
CA LEU A 165 -3.79 7.11 0.07
C LEU A 165 -4.98 7.02 -0.89
N ASN A 166 -5.64 8.16 -1.10
CA ASN A 166 -6.59 8.31 -2.18
C ASN A 166 -5.85 8.54 -3.51
N TYR A 167 -6.01 7.62 -4.46
CA TYR A 167 -5.38 7.72 -5.79
C TYR A 167 -5.77 8.99 -6.56
N ARG A 168 -6.92 9.61 -6.24
CA ARG A 168 -7.35 10.86 -6.88
C ARG A 168 -6.46 12.06 -6.52
N GLU A 169 -5.72 11.98 -5.41
CA GLU A 169 -4.77 13.02 -4.99
C GLU A 169 -3.37 12.82 -5.60
N ILE A 170 -3.18 11.73 -6.35
CA ILE A 170 -1.90 11.35 -6.95
C ILE A 170 -1.93 11.65 -8.45
N ILE A 171 -0.98 12.46 -8.90
CA ILE A 171 -0.83 12.82 -10.31
C ILE A 171 0.42 12.12 -10.85
N GLU A 172 0.22 11.18 -11.76
CA GLU A 172 1.31 10.49 -12.48
C GLU A 172 1.76 11.33 -13.69
N ASN A 173 3.07 11.52 -13.84
CA ASN A 173 3.67 12.26 -14.95
C ASN A 173 4.50 11.31 -15.85
N ASN A 174 5.83 11.33 -15.70
CA ASN A 174 6.76 10.63 -16.59
C ASN A 174 7.13 9.26 -16.01
N LYS A 175 7.20 8.23 -16.87
CA LYS A 175 7.81 6.94 -16.49
C LYS A 175 9.30 7.13 -16.23
N LEU A 176 9.77 6.70 -15.06
CA LEU A 176 11.17 6.74 -14.65
C LEU A 176 11.88 5.43 -15.00
N GLY A 177 11.21 4.30 -14.81
CA GLY A 177 11.81 2.99 -15.03
C GLY A 177 10.80 1.86 -14.90
N GLU A 178 11.22 0.67 -15.28
CA GLU A 178 10.44 -0.55 -15.14
C GLU A 178 11.34 -1.68 -14.68
N GLY A 179 10.95 -2.35 -13.59
CA GLY A 179 11.67 -3.46 -13.02
C GLY A 179 10.82 -4.73 -12.95
N SER A 180 11.32 -5.72 -12.22
CA SER A 180 10.61 -6.95 -11.86
C SER A 180 9.37 -6.65 -11.02
N PHE A 181 9.47 -5.70 -10.08
CA PHE A 181 8.43 -5.40 -9.09
C PHE A 181 7.32 -4.47 -9.61
N GLY A 182 7.54 -3.77 -10.72
CA GLY A 182 6.61 -2.71 -11.11
C GLY A 182 7.14 -1.73 -12.13
N ILE A 183 6.35 -0.70 -12.38
CA ILE A 183 6.73 0.48 -13.15
C ILE A 183 6.78 1.66 -12.19
N VAL A 184 7.87 2.43 -12.24
CA VAL A 184 8.05 3.62 -11.42
C VAL A 184 7.78 4.87 -12.26
N TYR A 185 6.93 5.74 -11.76
CA TYR A 185 6.60 7.04 -12.36
C TYR A 185 7.06 8.17 -11.46
N LYS A 186 7.44 9.30 -12.04
CA LYS A 186 7.53 10.58 -11.33
C LYS A 186 6.14 11.19 -11.28
N GLY A 187 5.78 11.80 -10.17
CA GLY A 187 4.47 12.43 -10.03
C GLY A 187 4.43 13.51 -8.96
N GLN A 188 3.20 13.87 -8.57
CA GLN A 188 2.94 14.81 -7.49
C GLN A 188 1.90 14.25 -6.52
N TYR A 189 2.11 14.52 -5.24
CA TYR A 189 1.17 14.22 -4.16
C TYR A 189 1.18 15.37 -3.14
N ARG A 190 0.03 16.05 -2.99
CA ARG A 190 -0.14 17.20 -2.08
C ARG A 190 0.97 18.27 -2.19
N GLY A 191 1.38 18.58 -3.43
CA GLY A 191 2.42 19.57 -3.72
C GLY A 191 3.86 19.04 -3.67
N ASN A 192 4.08 17.82 -3.16
CA ASN A 192 5.40 17.20 -3.14
C ASN A 192 5.68 16.47 -4.46
N VAL A 193 6.93 16.52 -4.93
CA VAL A 193 7.39 15.70 -6.05
C VAL A 193 7.69 14.29 -5.52
N VAL A 194 7.05 13.28 -6.11
CA VAL A 194 7.07 11.91 -5.60
C VAL A 194 7.48 10.89 -6.67
N ALA A 195 7.97 9.74 -6.21
CA ALA A 195 8.09 8.53 -7.00
C ALA A 195 6.89 7.61 -6.70
N ILE A 196 6.26 7.10 -7.76
CA ILE A 196 5.05 6.28 -7.70
C ILE A 196 5.40 4.91 -8.29
N LYS A 197 5.64 3.92 -7.43
CA LYS A 197 5.92 2.54 -7.83
C LYS A 197 4.59 1.81 -7.99
N ARG A 198 4.13 1.66 -9.24
CA ARG A 198 2.94 0.89 -9.58
C ARG A 198 3.30 -0.59 -9.67
N MET A 199 2.60 -1.41 -8.90
CA MET A 199 2.85 -2.85 -8.88
C MET A 199 2.28 -3.49 -10.14
N LYS A 200 3.04 -4.38 -10.79
CA LYS A 200 2.56 -5.14 -11.96
C LYS A 200 1.51 -6.16 -11.50
N GLN A 201 0.28 -6.04 -12.02
CA GLN A 201 -0.85 -6.97 -11.91
C GLN A 201 -0.89 -7.85 -10.65
N LEU A 202 -1.60 -7.37 -9.63
CA LEU A 202 -2.12 -8.19 -8.53
C LEU A 202 -3.43 -8.90 -8.89
N GLU A 203 -3.87 -8.77 -10.15
CA GLU A 203 -5.07 -9.43 -10.67
C GLU A 203 -4.90 -10.96 -10.59
N ASN A 204 -5.44 -11.55 -9.51
CA ASN A 204 -5.52 -12.98 -9.18
C ASN A 204 -4.36 -13.60 -8.36
N ASN A 205 -3.44 -12.82 -7.78
CA ASN A 205 -2.43 -13.35 -6.85
C ASN A 205 -2.60 -12.76 -5.44
N GLU A 206 -3.39 -13.42 -4.59
CA GLU A 206 -3.55 -13.06 -3.16
C GLU A 206 -2.19 -12.96 -2.45
N SER A 207 -1.22 -13.81 -2.81
CA SER A 207 0.13 -13.77 -2.23
C SER A 207 0.90 -12.47 -2.49
N GLY A 208 0.68 -11.81 -3.64
CA GLY A 208 1.37 -10.57 -3.98
C GLY A 208 0.83 -9.37 -3.21
N LEU A 209 -0.47 -9.36 -2.91
CA LEU A 209 -1.11 -8.32 -2.10
C LEU A 209 -0.64 -8.42 -0.65
N ASP A 210 -0.56 -9.63 -0.11
CA ASP A 210 -0.02 -9.90 1.23
C ASP A 210 1.43 -9.42 1.40
N GLU A 211 2.28 -9.65 0.39
CA GLU A 211 3.66 -9.16 0.42
C GLU A 211 3.74 -7.64 0.35
N PHE A 212 2.90 -7.02 -0.48
CA PHE A 212 2.79 -5.57 -0.57
C PHE A 212 2.31 -4.94 0.74
N GLU A 213 1.26 -5.49 1.36
CA GLU A 213 0.76 -5.02 2.66
C GLU A 213 1.82 -5.13 3.76
N LYS A 214 2.61 -6.21 3.76
CA LYS A 214 3.74 -6.37 4.70
C LYS A 214 4.83 -5.34 4.46
N GLU A 215 5.16 -5.04 3.20
CA GLU A 215 6.14 -4.01 2.86
C GLU A 215 5.65 -2.62 3.30
N VAL A 216 4.39 -2.28 3.01
CA VAL A 216 3.78 -1.01 3.44
C VAL A 216 3.74 -0.91 4.97
N ALA A 217 3.34 -1.97 5.67
CA ALA A 217 3.30 -1.98 7.13
C ALA A 217 4.69 -1.88 7.78
N MET A 218 5.75 -2.25 7.06
CA MET A 218 7.13 -2.06 7.51
C MET A 218 7.56 -0.61 7.30
N LEU A 219 7.36 -0.07 6.09
CA LEU A 219 7.67 1.32 5.74
C LEU A 219 6.93 2.33 6.64
N ASP A 220 5.67 2.07 6.96
CA ASP A 220 4.86 2.91 7.84
C ASP A 220 5.44 3.06 9.26
N LYS A 221 6.28 2.11 9.70
CA LYS A 221 6.92 2.15 11.03
C LYS A 221 8.26 2.87 11.02
N PHE A 222 8.87 3.08 9.87
CA PHE A 222 10.19 3.67 9.79
C PHE A 222 10.16 5.17 10.03
N ARG A 223 11.01 5.62 10.95
CA ARG A 223 11.25 7.01 11.32
C ARG A 223 12.74 7.23 11.34
N CYS A 224 13.32 7.44 10.16
CA CYS A 224 14.76 7.59 9.95
C CYS A 224 15.01 8.46 8.71
N ASP A 225 15.86 9.48 8.84
CA ASP A 225 16.21 10.36 7.71
C ASP A 225 17.04 9.65 6.63
N TYR A 226 17.66 8.51 6.94
CA TYR A 226 18.48 7.72 6.00
C TYR A 226 17.69 6.61 5.29
N ILE A 227 16.37 6.54 5.52
CA ILE A 227 15.44 5.68 4.78
C ILE A 227 14.53 6.57 3.94
N ILE A 228 14.24 6.13 2.71
CA ILE A 228 13.38 6.88 1.79
C ILE A 228 12.04 7.22 2.45
N HIS A 229 11.64 8.48 2.38
CA HIS A 229 10.41 8.94 2.98
C HIS A 229 9.21 8.31 2.27
N PHE A 230 8.42 7.57 3.05
CA PHE A 230 7.21 6.90 2.58
C PHE A 230 5.99 7.76 2.90
N TYR A 231 5.26 8.18 1.86
CA TYR A 231 4.02 8.95 2.03
C TYR A 231 2.82 8.04 2.28
N GLY A 232 2.81 6.86 1.66
CA GLY A 232 1.70 5.93 1.74
C GLY A 232 1.54 5.08 0.48
N ALA A 233 0.49 4.29 0.45
CA ALA A 233 0.16 3.36 -0.61
C ALA A 233 -1.33 3.41 -0.97
N VAL A 234 -1.63 3.12 -2.23
CA VAL A 234 -2.99 2.90 -2.73
C VAL A 234 -3.26 1.40 -2.74
N PHE A 235 -4.38 0.98 -2.14
CA PHE A 235 -4.78 -0.43 -2.03
C PHE A 235 -5.93 -0.82 -2.98
N ILE A 236 -6.38 0.11 -3.83
CA ILE A 236 -7.45 -0.15 -4.79
C ILE A 236 -6.92 -1.10 -5.88
N PRO A 237 -7.56 -2.26 -6.14
CA PRO A 237 -6.99 -3.33 -6.95
C PRO A 237 -6.44 -2.92 -8.33
N SER A 238 -7.13 -2.02 -9.04
CA SER A 238 -6.72 -1.55 -10.38
C SER A 238 -5.66 -0.43 -10.35
N LYS A 239 -5.35 0.10 -9.16
CA LYS A 239 -4.54 1.29 -8.89
C LYS A 239 -3.45 1.07 -7.84
N VAL A 240 -3.13 -0.17 -7.49
CA VAL A 240 -2.16 -0.45 -6.41
C VAL A 240 -0.80 0.17 -6.71
N CYS A 241 -0.36 1.06 -5.83
CA CYS A 241 0.93 1.73 -5.95
C CYS A 241 1.46 2.17 -4.59
N MET A 242 2.77 2.39 -4.54
CA MET A 242 3.50 2.93 -3.40
C MET A 242 4.03 4.32 -3.74
N VAL A 243 3.91 5.27 -2.82
CA VAL A 243 4.32 6.66 -3.00
C VAL A 243 5.45 7.01 -2.03
N THR A 244 6.59 7.39 -2.56
CA THR A 244 7.77 7.82 -1.79
C THR A 244 8.27 9.18 -2.26
N GLU A 245 9.17 9.81 -1.51
CA GLU A 245 9.89 10.99 -2.02
C GLU A 245 10.66 10.65 -3.29
N PHE A 246 10.81 11.66 -4.15
CA PHE A 246 11.51 11.52 -5.42
C PHE A 246 13.01 11.81 -5.26
N ALA A 247 13.85 10.85 -5.64
CA ALA A 247 15.29 11.02 -5.70
C ALA A 247 15.74 11.55 -7.07
N ALA A 248 16.21 12.79 -7.11
CA ALA A 248 16.51 13.50 -8.36
C ALA A 248 17.64 12.86 -9.18
N PHE A 249 18.55 12.13 -8.53
CA PHE A 249 19.71 11.51 -9.16
C PHE A 249 19.59 10.00 -9.33
N GLY A 250 18.39 9.44 -9.11
CA GLY A 250 18.15 8.00 -9.22
C GLY A 250 18.86 7.19 -8.13
N SER A 251 19.16 5.92 -8.42
CA SER A 251 19.99 5.10 -7.53
C SER A 251 21.47 5.46 -7.63
N LEU A 252 22.26 5.05 -6.65
CA LEU A 252 23.71 5.17 -6.68
C LEU A 252 24.29 4.39 -7.87
N GLN A 253 23.69 3.25 -8.23
CA GLN A 253 24.05 2.51 -9.45
C GLN A 253 23.78 3.32 -10.72
N ASP A 254 22.63 4.00 -10.80
CA ASP A 254 22.31 4.87 -11.94
C ASP A 254 23.30 6.03 -12.02
N LEU A 255 23.64 6.64 -10.88
CA LEU A 255 24.63 7.71 -10.81
C LEU A 255 26.00 7.22 -11.31
N MET A 256 26.46 6.04 -10.87
CA MET A 256 27.72 5.44 -11.32
C MET A 256 27.74 5.13 -12.82
N LYS A 257 26.62 4.75 -13.41
CA LYS A 257 26.50 4.50 -14.86
C LYS A 257 26.57 5.79 -15.70
N HIS A 258 26.00 6.88 -15.19
CA HIS A 258 25.84 8.13 -15.97
C HIS A 258 26.93 9.17 -15.69
N LYS A 259 27.65 9.07 -14.57
CA LYS A 259 28.73 9.98 -14.18
C LYS A 259 30.07 9.28 -14.20
N LYS A 260 31.09 9.96 -14.71
CA LYS A 260 32.46 9.47 -14.64
C LYS A 260 33.03 9.66 -13.23
N SER A 261 34.06 8.89 -12.93
CA SER A 261 34.75 8.94 -11.63
C SER A 261 35.24 10.36 -11.30
N GLU A 262 35.74 11.10 -12.29
CA GLU A 262 36.28 12.45 -12.10
C GLU A 262 35.20 13.49 -11.74
N GLU A 263 33.92 13.21 -12.03
CA GLU A 263 32.80 14.10 -11.72
C GLU A 263 32.34 13.98 -10.26
N ILE A 264 32.62 12.85 -9.59
CA ILE A 264 32.18 12.57 -8.23
C ILE A 264 33.39 12.36 -7.34
N LYS A 265 33.70 13.38 -6.51
CA LYS A 265 34.84 13.35 -5.58
C LYS A 265 34.70 12.23 -4.54
N MET A 266 35.84 11.67 -4.12
CA MET A 266 35.90 10.61 -3.10
C MET A 266 35.16 10.98 -1.80
N GLN A 267 35.27 12.23 -1.35
CA GLN A 267 34.54 12.72 -0.16
C GLN A 267 33.03 12.48 -0.26
N LEU A 268 32.42 12.80 -1.41
CA LEU A 268 30.98 12.60 -1.62
C LEU A 268 30.62 11.11 -1.70
N ARG A 269 31.50 10.27 -2.26
CA ARG A 269 31.33 8.81 -2.26
C ARG A 269 31.31 8.23 -0.85
N ILE A 270 32.26 8.66 -0.02
CA ILE A 270 32.31 8.30 1.40
C ILE A 270 31.06 8.80 2.11
N LYS A 271 30.58 10.00 1.79
CA LYS A 271 29.34 10.54 2.35
C LYS A 271 28.11 9.70 1.98
N PHE A 272 27.96 9.25 0.73
CA PHE A 272 26.88 8.33 0.34
C PHE A 272 26.94 7.02 1.16
N LEU A 273 28.13 6.47 1.36
CA LEU A 273 28.34 5.25 2.15
C LEU A 273 28.06 5.47 3.63
N LEU A 274 28.41 6.64 4.17
CA LEU A 274 28.10 7.02 5.54
C LEU A 274 26.59 7.09 5.75
N ASP A 275 25.86 7.77 4.86
CA ASP A 275 24.41 7.85 4.88
C ASP A 275 23.77 6.45 4.75
N ALA A 276 24.27 5.62 3.84
CA ALA A 276 23.86 4.22 3.68
C ALA A 276 24.05 3.42 4.98
N SER A 277 25.22 3.53 5.63
CA SER A 277 25.51 2.81 6.87
C SER A 277 24.59 3.23 8.02
N ARG A 278 24.19 4.51 8.09
CA ARG A 278 23.21 5.01 9.07
C ARG A 278 21.83 4.40 8.83
N GLY A 279 21.39 4.27 7.57
CA GLY A 279 20.15 3.58 7.21
C GLY A 279 20.17 2.09 7.59
N ILE A 280 21.26 1.38 7.30
CA ILE A 280 21.43 -0.04 7.67
C ILE A 280 21.48 -0.21 9.19
N GLN A 281 22.22 0.65 9.91
CA GLN A 281 22.29 0.64 11.37
C GLN A 281 20.90 0.76 11.99
N TYR A 282 20.08 1.72 11.52
CA TYR A 282 18.71 1.89 11.99
C TYR A 282 17.88 0.61 11.83
N LEU A 283 17.97 -0.09 10.68
CA LEU A 283 17.29 -1.37 10.49
C LEU A 283 17.76 -2.41 11.49
N HIS A 284 19.08 -2.54 11.67
CA HIS A 284 19.67 -3.53 12.56
C HIS A 284 19.27 -3.30 14.02
N GLU A 285 19.22 -2.06 14.49
CA GLU A 285 18.76 -1.68 15.82
C GLU A 285 17.28 -2.04 16.03
N ASN A 286 16.46 -1.91 15.00
CA ASN A 286 15.05 -2.31 15.00
C ASN A 286 14.82 -3.81 14.72
N GLY A 287 15.90 -4.61 14.67
CA GLY A 287 15.83 -6.06 14.47
C GLY A 287 15.37 -6.46 13.07
N ILE A 288 15.64 -5.63 12.07
CA ILE A 288 15.26 -5.84 10.67
C ILE A 288 16.51 -6.06 9.82
N LEU A 289 16.43 -7.03 8.92
CA LEU A 289 17.46 -7.33 7.92
C LEU A 289 16.97 -6.85 6.56
N HIS A 290 17.83 -6.16 5.81
CA HIS A 290 17.47 -5.68 4.47
C HIS A 290 17.50 -6.81 3.43
N ARG A 291 18.57 -7.61 3.45
CA ARG A 291 18.82 -8.77 2.58
C ARG A 291 19.11 -8.51 1.10
N ASP A 292 19.21 -7.25 0.69
CA ASP A 292 19.53 -6.86 -0.69
C ASP A 292 20.28 -5.51 -0.71
N ILE A 293 21.32 -5.39 0.12
CA ILE A 293 22.15 -4.18 0.13
C ILE A 293 23.03 -4.16 -1.12
N LYS A 294 22.84 -3.14 -1.95
CA LYS A 294 23.56 -2.90 -3.21
C LYS A 294 23.38 -1.46 -3.68
N PRO A 295 24.21 -0.93 -4.58
CA PRO A 295 24.07 0.44 -5.09
C PRO A 295 22.69 0.79 -5.68
N ASP A 296 21.97 -0.15 -6.28
CA ASP A 296 20.62 0.10 -6.81
C ASP A 296 19.60 0.50 -5.72
N ASN A 297 19.83 0.08 -4.48
CA ASN A 297 18.91 0.28 -3.35
C ASN A 297 19.29 1.49 -2.48
N PHE A 298 20.25 2.31 -2.92
CA PHE A 298 20.54 3.62 -2.32
C PHE A 298 20.16 4.73 -3.29
N LEU A 299 19.13 5.50 -2.95
CA LEU A 299 18.64 6.60 -3.77
C LEU A 299 19.36 7.89 -3.43
N VAL A 300 19.86 8.60 -4.44
CA VAL A 300 20.64 9.83 -4.28
C VAL A 300 19.73 11.05 -4.41
N LEU A 301 19.60 11.80 -3.33
CA LEU A 301 18.79 13.01 -3.24
C LEU A 301 19.56 14.27 -3.64
N SER A 302 20.84 14.35 -3.28
CA SER A 302 21.68 15.51 -3.54
C SER A 302 23.13 15.14 -3.81
N LEU A 303 23.79 15.93 -4.66
CA LEU A 303 25.23 15.87 -4.90
C LEU A 303 26.00 16.98 -4.14
N ASP A 304 25.30 17.84 -3.40
CA ASP A 304 25.94 18.87 -2.58
C ASP A 304 26.46 18.24 -1.28
N LEU A 305 27.77 18.35 -1.05
CA LEU A 305 28.44 17.80 0.13
C LEU A 305 27.94 18.41 1.44
N ASN A 306 27.36 19.62 1.40
CA ASN A 306 26.86 20.33 2.58
C ASN A 306 25.47 19.88 3.00
N GLU A 307 24.76 19.10 2.18
CA GLU A 307 23.47 18.52 2.58
C GLU A 307 23.65 17.52 3.71
N ILE A 308 22.71 17.50 4.64
CA ILE A 308 22.77 16.59 5.79
C ILE A 308 22.69 15.14 5.31
N VAL A 309 21.76 14.87 4.38
CA VAL A 309 21.51 13.55 3.80
C VAL A 309 21.60 13.64 2.28
N ASN A 310 22.52 12.88 1.70
CA ASN A 310 22.74 12.80 0.26
C ASN A 310 22.15 11.53 -0.35
N ALA A 311 22.13 10.43 0.41
CA ALA A 311 21.58 9.16 -0.03
C ALA A 311 20.64 8.55 1.02
N LYS A 312 19.62 7.81 0.56
CA LYS A 312 18.67 7.10 1.42
C LYS A 312 18.44 5.67 0.94
N LEU A 313 18.31 4.75 1.89
CA LEU A 313 18.02 3.34 1.63
C LEU A 313 16.57 3.14 1.16
N THR A 314 16.37 2.25 0.20
CA THR A 314 15.06 1.91 -0.39
C THR A 314 14.91 0.41 -0.69
N ASP A 315 13.74 0.02 -1.19
CA ASP A 315 13.37 -1.32 -1.67
C ASP A 315 13.35 -2.42 -0.58
N PHE A 316 12.29 -2.40 0.23
CA PHE A 316 12.14 -3.25 1.40
C PHE A 316 11.35 -4.54 1.13
N GLY A 317 10.98 -4.85 -0.12
CA GLY A 317 10.26 -6.08 -0.47
C GLY A 317 10.98 -7.37 -0.04
N SER A 318 12.32 -7.33 0.00
CA SER A 318 13.15 -8.41 0.53
C SER A 318 13.38 -8.34 2.04
N SER A 319 13.02 -7.27 2.74
CA SER A 319 13.32 -7.10 4.16
C SER A 319 12.52 -8.04 5.06
N ARG A 320 13.11 -8.45 6.20
CA ARG A 320 12.46 -9.37 7.15
C ARG A 320 12.80 -9.02 8.60
N ASN A 321 11.83 -9.19 9.49
CA ASN A 321 12.03 -9.02 10.94
C ASN A 321 12.68 -10.29 11.53
N LEU A 322 13.73 -10.12 12.33
CA LEU A 322 14.46 -11.22 12.97
C LEU A 322 13.57 -12.12 13.83
N ASN A 323 12.56 -11.55 14.49
CA ASN A 323 11.65 -12.30 15.36
C ASN A 323 10.71 -13.22 14.56
N MET A 324 10.38 -12.86 13.31
CA MET A 324 9.56 -13.68 12.42
C MET A 324 10.37 -14.76 11.67
N LEU A 325 11.69 -14.59 11.57
CA LEU A 325 12.57 -15.59 10.94
C LEU A 325 12.80 -16.82 11.82
N GLN A 326 12.51 -16.76 13.12
CA GLN A 326 12.61 -17.91 14.02
C GLN A 326 11.52 -18.97 13.74
N THR A 327 10.38 -18.58 13.14
CA THR A 327 9.23 -19.48 12.90
C THR A 327 9.13 -19.97 11.45
N ASN A 328 9.62 -19.22 10.46
CA ASN A 328 9.61 -19.60 9.04
C ASN A 328 11.03 -19.58 8.47
N MET A 329 11.81 -20.64 8.74
CA MET A 329 13.18 -20.83 8.24
C MET A 329 13.24 -21.29 6.76
N THR A 330 12.27 -20.91 5.92
CA THR A 330 12.27 -21.31 4.51
C THR A 330 13.02 -20.30 3.65
N PHE A 331 14.10 -20.77 3.05
CA PHE A 331 14.79 -20.13 1.93
C PHE A 331 13.78 -19.81 0.83
N THR A 332 13.51 -18.53 0.63
CA THR A 332 12.76 -18.07 -0.55
C THR A 332 13.74 -18.11 -1.72
N LYS A 333 13.61 -19.11 -2.59
CA LYS A 333 14.41 -19.21 -3.83
C LYS A 333 14.36 -17.86 -4.56
N GLY A 334 15.53 -17.24 -4.77
CA GLY A 334 15.66 -16.01 -5.57
C GLY A 334 15.70 -14.67 -4.81
N VAL A 335 15.91 -14.66 -3.48
CA VAL A 335 16.10 -13.41 -2.72
C VAL A 335 17.55 -12.94 -2.76
N GLY A 336 17.76 -11.67 -3.09
CA GLY A 336 19.06 -11.00 -3.11
C GLY A 336 19.77 -11.14 -4.46
N THR A 337 20.75 -10.26 -4.69
CA THR A 337 21.56 -10.27 -5.92
C THR A 337 22.84 -11.10 -5.70
N PRO A 338 23.08 -12.21 -6.43
CA PRO A 338 24.16 -13.18 -6.11
C PRO A 338 25.55 -12.56 -5.92
N THR A 339 25.85 -11.49 -6.64
CA THR A 339 27.11 -10.73 -6.58
C THR A 339 27.40 -10.14 -5.19
N TYR A 340 26.37 -9.82 -4.41
CA TYR A 340 26.49 -9.17 -3.10
C TYR A 340 26.27 -10.15 -1.94
N MET A 341 25.95 -11.42 -2.22
CA MET A 341 25.64 -12.40 -1.18
C MET A 341 26.88 -12.82 -0.39
N ALA A 342 26.73 -12.87 0.94
CA ALA A 342 27.76 -13.37 1.82
C ALA A 342 27.99 -14.89 1.64
N PRO A 343 29.21 -15.41 1.93
CA PRO A 343 29.55 -16.83 1.76
C PRO A 343 28.53 -17.77 2.42
N GLU A 344 28.13 -17.48 3.66
CA GLU A 344 27.19 -18.29 4.41
C GLU A 344 25.80 -18.31 3.77
N ILE A 345 25.40 -17.25 3.05
CA ILE A 345 24.12 -17.20 2.36
C ILE A 345 24.17 -18.02 1.07
N LEU A 346 25.31 -17.98 0.36
CA LEU A 346 25.56 -18.83 -0.81
C LEU A 346 25.58 -20.32 -0.45
N GLU A 347 26.10 -20.65 0.74
CA GLU A 347 26.11 -22.00 1.32
C GLU A 347 24.79 -22.41 1.98
N GLN A 348 23.75 -21.58 1.89
CA GLN A 348 22.42 -21.84 2.44
C GLN A 348 22.40 -21.96 3.98
N ASP A 349 23.19 -21.14 4.67
CA ASP A 349 23.07 -20.86 6.11
C ASP A 349 22.10 -19.68 6.37
N LYS A 350 21.81 -19.43 7.64
CA LYS A 350 20.85 -18.42 8.10
C LYS A 350 21.33 -17.00 7.87
N TYR A 351 20.41 -16.16 7.39
CA TYR A 351 20.64 -14.72 7.28
C TYR A 351 20.78 -14.06 8.65
N THR A 352 21.82 -13.26 8.81
CA THR A 352 22.09 -12.46 10.03
C THR A 352 22.51 -11.05 9.63
N LYS A 353 22.61 -10.14 10.61
CA LYS A 353 23.08 -8.75 10.39
C LYS A 353 24.42 -8.69 9.66
N SER A 354 25.31 -9.65 9.92
CA SER A 354 26.63 -9.76 9.29
C SER A 354 26.59 -10.02 7.78
N ALA A 355 25.47 -10.52 7.23
CA ALA A 355 25.30 -10.70 5.79
C ALA A 355 24.96 -9.38 5.08
N ASP A 356 24.20 -8.48 5.73
CA ASP A 356 24.02 -7.10 5.25
C ASP A 356 25.37 -6.35 5.28
N VAL A 357 26.20 -6.57 6.30
CA VAL A 357 27.54 -5.96 6.39
C VAL A 357 28.46 -6.44 5.26
N TYR A 358 28.44 -7.73 4.93
CA TYR A 358 29.19 -8.26 3.77
C TYR A 358 28.71 -7.60 2.47
N SER A 359 27.40 -7.53 2.26
CA SER A 359 26.79 -6.91 1.08
C SER A 359 27.17 -5.41 0.98
N PHE A 360 27.24 -4.74 2.13
CA PHE A 360 27.73 -3.37 2.25
C PHE A 360 29.21 -3.24 1.89
N ALA A 361 30.06 -4.23 2.20
CA ALA A 361 31.47 -4.23 1.79
C ALA A 361 31.65 -4.19 0.27
N ILE A 362 30.86 -5.00 -0.46
CA ILE A 362 30.85 -4.99 -1.92
C ILE A 362 30.35 -3.63 -2.43
N THR A 363 29.28 -3.09 -1.83
CA THR A 363 28.77 -1.74 -2.14
C THR A 363 29.83 -0.66 -1.93
N MET A 364 30.59 -0.71 -0.82
CA MET A 364 31.70 0.20 -0.55
C MET A 364 32.80 0.09 -1.61
N PHE A 365 33.18 -1.14 -1.99
CA PHE A 365 34.17 -1.37 -3.03
C PHE A 365 33.75 -0.72 -4.36
N GLU A 366 32.52 -0.96 -4.81
CA GLU A 366 32.01 -0.39 -6.06
C GLU A 366 31.93 1.13 -6.01
N THR A 367 31.37 1.65 -4.92
CA THR A 367 31.14 3.08 -4.74
C THR A 367 32.46 3.83 -4.65
N MET A 368 33.44 3.36 -3.87
CA MET A 368 34.73 4.05 -3.75
C MET A 368 35.56 3.94 -5.03
N SER A 369 35.57 2.78 -5.69
CA SER A 369 36.35 2.57 -6.94
C SER A 369 35.67 3.17 -8.17
N TRP A 370 34.37 3.43 -8.07
CA TRP A 370 33.47 3.87 -9.15
C TRP A 370 33.44 2.87 -10.32
N LYS A 371 33.49 1.57 -10.00
CA LYS A 371 33.54 0.44 -10.95
C LYS A 371 32.75 -0.74 -10.40
N GLU A 372 32.37 -1.67 -11.28
CA GLU A 372 31.78 -2.95 -10.87
C GLU A 372 32.81 -3.78 -10.09
N ALA A 373 32.37 -4.39 -8.98
CA ALA A 373 33.23 -5.18 -8.11
C ALA A 373 33.74 -6.44 -8.82
N TYR A 374 32.83 -7.14 -9.51
CA TYR A 374 33.13 -8.36 -10.25
C TYR A 374 32.86 -8.12 -11.74
N SER A 375 33.88 -7.67 -12.46
CA SER A 375 33.74 -7.36 -13.89
C SER A 375 33.35 -8.60 -14.71
N HIS A 376 32.51 -8.41 -15.74
CA HIS A 376 32.10 -9.52 -16.61
C HIS A 376 33.26 -10.16 -17.39
N ASN A 377 34.37 -9.44 -17.55
CA ASN A 377 35.57 -9.95 -18.21
C ASN A 377 36.29 -11.02 -17.37
N GLU A 378 36.32 -10.83 -16.05
CA GLU A 378 36.95 -11.77 -15.11
C GLU A 378 35.94 -12.83 -14.61
N PHE A 379 34.71 -12.40 -14.36
CA PHE A 379 33.62 -13.21 -13.83
C PHE A 379 32.47 -13.27 -14.83
N LYS A 380 32.66 -14.05 -15.91
CA LYS A 380 31.68 -14.22 -16.98
C LYS A 380 30.31 -14.71 -16.48
N PHE A 381 30.27 -15.39 -15.34
CA PHE A 381 29.06 -16.01 -14.82
C PHE A 381 28.91 -15.83 -13.31
N PRO A 382 27.70 -15.54 -12.78
CA PRO A 382 27.49 -15.31 -11.35
C PRO A 382 27.93 -16.47 -10.43
N TRP A 383 27.80 -17.73 -10.88
CA TRP A 383 28.25 -18.88 -10.09
C TRP A 383 29.77 -18.91 -9.89
N LYS A 384 30.56 -18.27 -10.77
CA LYS A 384 32.01 -18.11 -10.57
C LYS A 384 32.34 -17.13 -9.45
N ILE A 385 31.51 -16.11 -9.26
CA ILE A 385 31.62 -15.21 -8.10
C ILE A 385 31.32 -16.00 -6.82
N ALA A 386 30.25 -16.80 -6.82
CA ALA A 386 29.91 -17.64 -5.68
C ALA A 386 31.04 -18.63 -5.32
N GLU A 387 31.58 -19.35 -6.30
CA GLU A 387 32.72 -20.26 -6.12
C GLU A 387 33.96 -19.52 -5.58
N PHE A 388 34.28 -18.34 -6.12
CA PHE A 388 35.40 -17.52 -5.67
C PHE A 388 35.26 -17.12 -4.19
N VAL A 389 34.08 -16.64 -3.80
CA VAL A 389 33.77 -16.16 -2.45
C VAL A 389 33.72 -17.30 -1.44
N ILE A 390 33.08 -18.43 -1.77
CA ILE A 390 32.99 -19.63 -0.91
C ILE A 390 34.38 -20.17 -0.59
N ASN A 391 35.30 -20.16 -1.56
CA ASN A 391 36.69 -20.59 -1.38
C ASN A 391 37.54 -19.60 -0.55
N GLY A 392 36.95 -18.57 0.05
CA GLY A 392 37.66 -17.61 0.90
C GLY A 392 38.39 -16.50 0.14
N ASN A 393 38.25 -16.42 -1.18
CA ASN A 393 38.92 -15.38 -1.96
C ASN A 393 38.15 -14.05 -1.86
N ARG A 394 38.89 -12.93 -1.96
CA ARG A 394 38.36 -11.56 -1.97
C ARG A 394 39.02 -10.73 -3.06
N LEU A 395 38.33 -9.67 -3.48
CA LEU A 395 38.86 -8.72 -4.46
C LEU A 395 40.09 -8.03 -3.88
N ARG A 396 41.11 -7.84 -4.72
CA ARG A 396 42.35 -7.19 -4.32
C ARG A 396 42.16 -5.68 -4.21
N LYS A 397 43.02 -5.03 -3.43
CA LYS A 397 43.10 -3.57 -3.36
C LYS A 397 43.35 -2.99 -4.76
N VAL A 398 42.57 -1.98 -5.15
CA VAL A 398 42.77 -1.21 -6.38
C VAL A 398 43.53 0.08 -6.09
N ASP A 399 44.22 0.63 -7.09
CA ASP A 399 45.09 1.81 -6.94
C ASP A 399 44.35 3.06 -6.45
N SER A 400 43.03 3.14 -6.67
CA SER A 400 42.20 4.25 -6.19
C SER A 400 41.95 4.25 -4.68
N PHE A 401 42.34 3.18 -3.97
CA PHE A 401 42.12 3.06 -2.52
C PHE A 401 43.37 3.44 -1.72
N ASN A 402 43.17 4.18 -0.63
CA ASN A 402 44.16 4.23 0.44
C ASN A 402 44.07 2.94 1.30
N ASP A 403 45.04 2.75 2.20
CA ASP A 403 45.08 1.55 3.06
C ASP A 403 43.88 1.47 4.01
N GLU A 404 43.46 2.61 4.56
CA GLU A 404 42.36 2.70 5.51
C GLU A 404 41.01 2.26 4.89
N GLN A 405 40.73 2.71 3.66
CA GLN A 405 39.54 2.37 2.88
C GLN A 405 39.48 0.87 2.62
N TYR A 406 40.59 0.28 2.14
CA TYR A 406 40.63 -1.14 1.85
C TYR A 406 40.60 -2.01 3.12
N GLU A 407 41.21 -1.56 4.21
CA GLU A 407 41.14 -2.23 5.51
C GLU A 407 39.69 -2.28 6.04
N LEU A 408 38.95 -1.17 5.92
CA LEU A 408 37.53 -1.12 6.30
C LEU A 408 36.71 -2.13 5.49
N ILE A 409 36.83 -2.11 4.15
CA ILE A 409 36.14 -3.07 3.28
C ILE A 409 36.51 -4.50 3.68
N SER A 410 37.80 -4.74 3.97
CA SER A 410 38.30 -6.05 4.33
C SER A 410 37.69 -6.61 5.60
N LYS A 411 37.56 -5.77 6.62
CA LYS A 411 36.91 -6.14 7.89
C LYS A 411 35.41 -6.39 7.76
N CYS A 412 34.75 -5.83 6.74
CA CYS A 412 33.31 -6.05 6.50
C CYS A 412 33.02 -7.35 5.73
N TRP A 413 33.97 -7.88 4.94
CA TRP A 413 33.76 -9.08 4.14
C TRP A 413 34.54 -10.31 4.60
N GLU A 414 34.97 -10.37 5.86
CA GLU A 414 35.66 -11.54 6.43
C GLU A 414 34.90 -12.86 6.17
N GLN A 415 35.65 -13.95 6.03
CA GLN A 415 35.05 -15.26 5.72
C GLN A 415 34.15 -15.73 6.85
N ASP A 416 34.65 -15.72 8.09
CA ASP A 416 33.83 -15.98 9.27
C ASP A 416 32.96 -14.77 9.57
N LYS A 417 31.65 -14.98 9.54
CA LYS A 417 30.64 -13.96 9.84
C LYS A 417 30.75 -13.36 11.25
N LYS A 418 31.40 -14.06 12.20
CA LYS A 418 31.67 -13.57 13.57
C LYS A 418 32.84 -12.59 13.64
N GLU A 419 33.78 -12.68 12.71
CA GLU A 419 34.95 -11.78 12.63
C GLU A 419 34.64 -10.48 11.88
N ARG A 420 33.49 -10.43 11.18
CA ARG A 420 33.04 -9.20 10.52
C ARG A 420 32.70 -8.14 11.57
N ILE A 421 33.18 -6.93 11.34
CA ILE A 421 32.79 -5.78 12.16
C ILE A 421 31.29 -5.50 12.05
N THR A 422 30.74 -4.78 13.03
CA THR A 422 29.34 -4.34 12.97
C THR A 422 29.17 -3.18 11.99
N ILE A 423 27.92 -2.94 11.56
CA ILE A 423 27.61 -1.77 10.74
C ILE A 423 27.89 -0.45 11.47
N GLU A 424 27.73 -0.42 12.79
CA GLU A 424 28.05 0.73 13.63
C GLU A 424 29.56 1.05 13.59
N THR A 425 30.43 0.04 13.76
CA THR A 425 31.88 0.25 13.64
C THR A 425 32.29 0.67 12.22
N ALA A 426 31.61 0.15 11.19
CA ALA A 426 31.85 0.58 9.81
C ALA A 426 31.45 2.06 9.59
N ARG A 427 30.29 2.47 10.12
CA ARG A 427 29.81 3.86 10.10
C ARG A 427 30.81 4.81 10.76
N GLU A 428 31.29 4.47 11.96
CA GLU A 428 32.27 5.30 12.68
C GLU A 428 33.57 5.49 11.89
N LYS A 429 34.06 4.42 11.24
CA LYS A 429 35.24 4.51 10.35
C LYS A 429 34.98 5.42 9.15
N LEU A 430 33.81 5.32 8.50
CA LEU A 430 33.44 6.20 7.39
C LEU A 430 33.31 7.67 7.83
N GLU A 431 32.77 7.92 9.02
CA GLU A 431 32.64 9.25 9.60
C GLU A 431 34.02 9.88 9.87
N ASN A 432 34.95 9.10 10.43
CA ASN A 432 36.33 9.53 10.63
C ASN A 432 37.04 9.83 9.31
N MET A 433 36.88 8.97 8.28
CA MET A 433 37.44 9.21 6.95
C MET A 433 36.93 10.52 6.34
N LEU A 434 35.64 10.82 6.50
CA LEU A 434 35.04 12.04 5.97
C LEU A 434 35.55 13.29 6.71
N ASN A 435 35.69 13.22 8.03
CA ASN A 435 36.19 14.35 8.85
C ASN A 435 37.67 14.67 8.60
N ASN A 436 38.45 13.68 8.15
CA ASN A 436 39.88 13.82 7.88
C ASN A 436 40.19 14.15 6.41
N SER A 437 39.17 14.34 5.56
CA SER A 437 39.31 14.38 4.10
C SER A 437 39.30 15.76 3.46
#